data_AF-A0A961MHD1-F1
#
_entry.id   AF-A0A961MHD1-F1
#
_cell.length_a   1.000
_cell.length_b   1.000
_cell.length_c   1.000
_cell.angle_alpha   90.00
_cell.angle_beta   90.00
_cell.angle_gamma   90.00
#
_symmetry.space_group_name_H-M   'P 1'
#
loop_
_entity.id
_entity.type
_entity.pdbx_description
1 polymer ?
#
loop_
_entity_poly.entity_id
_entity_poly.type
_entity_poly.pdbx_seq_one_letter_code
_entity_poly.pdbx_strand_id
1 'polypeptide(L)'
;MIGIVIVAHGGLAREYLAAVEHVVGPQDGIRAITIEDDHDRSAKQAEIRAAADAVDSGGGVVVVTDMFGGSPSNLSLMACEACEREIIYGANLPLLIKLAKSRSLGVHA
;
A
#
# COMPACT_ATOMS: atom_id res chain seq x y z
N MET A 1 12.69 6.98 -3.61
CA MET A 1 12.18 6.54 -2.28
C MET A 1 11.14 5.47 -2.52
N ILE A 2 11.08 4.41 -1.72
CA ILE A 2 10.05 3.38 -1.88
C ILE A 2 8.66 4.00 -1.63
N GLY A 3 7.76 3.89 -2.62
CA GLY A 3 6.36 4.26 -2.48
C GLY A 3 5.58 3.20 -1.69
N ILE A 4 4.54 3.60 -0.95
CA ILE A 4 3.71 2.66 -0.18
C ILE A 4 2.24 2.85 -0.53
N VAL A 5 1.54 1.76 -0.85
CA VAL A 5 0.08 1.76 -0.99
C VAL A 5 -0.51 0.77 0.00
N ILE A 6 -1.29 1.26 0.96
CA ILE A 6 -2.00 0.43 1.94
C ILE A 6 -3.40 0.14 1.39
N VAL A 7 -3.73 -1.14 1.20
CA VAL A 7 -5.04 -1.57 0.68
C VAL A 7 -5.71 -2.47 1.72
N ALA A 8 -6.89 -2.11 2.22
CA ALA A 8 -7.57 -2.90 3.26
C ALA A 8 -9.09 -2.74 3.21
N HIS A 9 -9.80 -3.63 3.90
CA HIS A 9 -11.26 -3.56 4.00
C HIS A 9 -11.72 -2.37 4.86
N GLY A 10 -12.81 -1.72 4.44
CA GLY A 10 -13.46 -0.65 5.19
C GLY A 10 -12.49 0.47 5.62
N GLY A 11 -12.64 0.99 6.83
CA GLY A 11 -11.83 2.11 7.32
C GLY A 11 -10.35 1.78 7.60
N LEU A 12 -9.95 0.51 7.54
CA LEU A 12 -8.67 0.04 8.10
C LEU A 12 -7.44 0.69 7.43
N ALA A 13 -7.44 0.83 6.10
CA ALA A 13 -6.32 1.42 5.37
C ALA A 13 -6.07 2.88 5.78
N ARG A 14 -7.14 3.66 5.92
CA ARG A 14 -7.09 5.06 6.34
C ARG A 14 -6.57 5.18 7.77
N GLU A 15 -7.10 4.37 8.69
CA GLU A 15 -6.69 4.41 10.09
C GLU A 15 -5.26 3.92 10.28
N TYR A 16 -4.79 2.96 9.47
CA TYR A 16 -3.37 2.60 9.46
C TYR A 16 -2.47 3.75 9.03
N LEU A 17 -2.81 4.47 7.96
CA LEU A 17 -2.04 5.63 7.53
C LEU A 17 -2.04 6.72 8.63
N ALA A 18 -3.20 7.03 9.20
CA ALA A 18 -3.30 8.00 10.27
C ALA A 18 -2.46 7.60 11.50
N ALA A 19 -2.46 6.33 11.87
CA ALA A 19 -1.64 5.81 12.97
C ALA A 19 -0.13 5.87 12.66
N VAL A 20 0.27 5.57 11.42
CA VAL A 20 1.66 5.74 10.98
C VAL A 20 2.08 7.21 11.10
N GLU A 21 1.30 8.14 10.53
CA GLU A 21 1.62 9.57 10.56
C GLU A 21 1.62 10.16 11.98
N HIS A 22 0.77 9.63 12.86
CA HIS A 22 0.80 9.99 14.28
C HIS A 22 2.13 9.65 14.94
N VAL A 23 2.74 8.51 14.57
CA VAL A 23 3.98 8.01 15.19
C VAL A 23 5.24 8.56 14.52
N VAL A 24 5.26 8.68 13.18
CA VAL A 24 6.46 9.07 12.42
C VAL A 24 6.39 10.46 11.78
N GLY A 25 5.29 11.19 12.00
CA GLY A 25 4.99 12.46 11.34
C GLY A 25 4.40 12.27 9.94
N PRO A 26 3.91 13.36 9.30
CA PRO A 26 3.30 13.31 7.96
C PRO A 26 4.19 12.58 6.94
N GLN A 27 3.59 11.79 6.06
CA GLN A 27 4.33 10.95 5.12
C GLN A 27 3.94 11.21 3.65
N ASP A 28 4.89 11.73 2.87
CA ASP A 28 4.75 11.81 1.41
C ASP A 28 4.95 10.43 0.76
N GLY A 29 4.32 10.18 -0.39
CA GLY A 29 4.47 8.92 -1.13
C GLY A 29 3.90 7.69 -0.41
N ILE A 30 2.97 7.89 0.53
CA ILE A 30 2.10 6.84 1.06
C ILE A 30 0.65 7.14 0.65
N ARG A 31 -0.08 6.12 0.24
CA ARG A 31 -1.52 6.20 -0.07
C ARG A 31 -2.28 5.09 0.63
N ALA A 32 -3.52 5.37 1.01
CA ALA A 32 -4.44 4.40 1.56
C ALA A 32 -5.63 4.23 0.62
N ILE A 33 -5.98 2.98 0.31
CA ILE A 33 -7.15 2.61 -0.49
C ILE A 33 -8.02 1.68 0.33
N THR A 34 -9.28 2.08 0.46
CA THR A 34 -10.32 1.26 1.08
C THR A 34 -10.98 0.38 0.02
N ILE A 35 -11.20 -0.88 0.40
CA ILE A 35 -12.09 -1.79 -0.31
C ILE A 35 -13.41 -1.86 0.46
N GLU A 36 -14.47 -1.32 -0.15
CA GLU A 36 -15.83 -1.36 0.37
C GLU A 36 -16.52 -2.69 0.05
N ASP A 37 -17.64 -3.00 0.73
CA ASP A 37 -18.34 -4.28 0.56
C ASP A 37 -18.95 -4.44 -0.85
N ASP A 38 -19.40 -3.35 -1.47
CA ASP A 38 -20.09 -3.31 -2.77
C ASP A 38 -19.25 -2.68 -3.90
N HIS A 39 -17.92 -2.69 -3.76
CA HIS A 39 -17.02 -2.05 -4.71
C HIS A 39 -17.08 -2.64 -6.13
N ASP A 40 -16.91 -1.79 -7.14
CA ASP A 40 -16.58 -2.24 -8.49
C ASP A 40 -15.13 -2.70 -8.56
N ARG A 41 -14.94 -3.98 -8.86
CA ARG A 41 -13.63 -4.63 -8.89
C ARG A 41 -12.68 -3.99 -9.89
N SER A 42 -13.18 -3.65 -11.08
CA SER A 42 -12.36 -3.10 -12.16
C SER A 42 -11.92 -1.66 -11.86
N ALA A 43 -12.82 -0.85 -11.31
CA ALA A 43 -12.54 0.51 -10.87
C ALA A 43 -11.53 0.50 -9.72
N LYS A 44 -11.70 -0.38 -8.72
CA LYS A 44 -10.75 -0.49 -7.60
C LYS A 44 -9.37 -0.96 -8.04
N GLN A 45 -9.31 -1.93 -8.94
CA GLN A 45 -8.04 -2.36 -9.51
C GLN A 45 -7.32 -1.22 -10.24
N ALA A 46 -8.05 -0.40 -11.01
CA ALA A 46 -7.51 0.78 -11.66
C ALA A 46 -7.07 1.86 -10.64
N GLU A 47 -7.84 2.06 -9.57
CA GLU A 47 -7.51 2.97 -8.47
C GLU A 47 -6.20 2.55 -7.78
N ILE A 48 -6.03 1.27 -7.45
CA ILE A 48 -4.82 0.74 -6.82
C ILE A 48 -3.61 0.93 -7.74
N ARG A 49 -3.76 0.62 -9.03
CA ARG A 49 -2.69 0.83 -10.01
C ARG A 49 -2.31 2.31 -10.11
N ALA A 50 -3.29 3.20 -10.22
CA ALA A 50 -3.04 4.64 -10.30
C ALA A 50 -2.35 5.18 -9.04
N ALA A 51 -2.73 4.69 -7.86
CA ALA A 51 -2.07 5.06 -6.62
C ALA A 51 -0.63 4.55 -6.56
N ALA A 52 -0.37 3.32 -7.01
CA ALA A 52 0.98 2.76 -7.11
C ALA A 52 1.84 3.59 -8.08
N ASP A 53 1.32 3.91 -9.26
CA ASP A 53 2.00 4.75 -10.25
C ASP A 53 2.29 6.17 -9.69
N ALA A 54 1.38 6.73 -8.90
CA ALA A 54 1.52 8.07 -8.33
C ALA A 54 2.55 8.16 -7.18
N VAL A 55 2.79 7.07 -6.45
CA VAL A 55 3.81 7.04 -5.37
C VAL A 55 5.17 6.55 -5.86
N ASP A 56 5.25 6.06 -7.10
CA ASP A 56 6.48 5.57 -7.70
C ASP A 56 7.40 6.73 -8.09
N SER A 57 8.53 6.83 -7.40
CA SER A 57 9.58 7.83 -7.66
C SER A 57 10.86 7.21 -8.24
N GLY A 58 10.77 6.00 -8.79
CA GLY A 58 11.91 5.22 -9.28
C GLY A 58 12.67 4.48 -8.18
N GLY A 59 12.08 4.36 -6.98
CA GLY A 59 12.62 3.56 -5.88
C GLY A 59 11.86 2.25 -5.64
N GLY A 60 10.95 1.88 -6.54
CA GLY A 60 10.00 0.78 -6.36
C GLY A 60 8.80 1.15 -5.48
N VAL A 61 7.83 0.24 -5.43
CA VAL A 61 6.58 0.39 -4.66
C VAL A 61 6.28 -0.87 -3.86
N VAL A 62 5.88 -0.70 -2.61
CA VAL A 62 5.37 -1.78 -1.76
C VAL A 62 3.86 -1.58 -1.57
N VAL A 63 3.08 -2.55 -2.02
CA VAL A 63 1.64 -2.62 -1.73
C VAL A 63 1.45 -3.46 -0.47
N VAL A 64 0.83 -2.91 0.56
CA VAL A 64 0.62 -3.58 1.85
C VAL A 64 -0.86 -3.85 2.03
N THR A 65 -1.24 -5.10 2.28
CA THR A 65 -2.64 -5.47 2.48
C THR A 65 -2.91 -6.05 3.86
N ASP A 66 -4.14 -5.86 4.34
CA ASP A 66 -4.59 -6.36 5.64
C ASP A 66 -4.54 -7.89 5.76
N MET A 67 -4.98 -8.59 4.73
CA MET A 67 -5.13 -10.05 4.73
C MET A 67 -4.80 -10.63 3.36
N PHE A 68 -4.21 -11.84 3.36
CA PHE A 68 -3.99 -12.64 2.17
C PHE A 68 -5.29 -13.34 1.72
N GLY A 69 -5.53 -13.41 0.42
CA GLY A 69 -6.69 -14.09 -0.19
C GLY A 69 -8.00 -13.28 -0.21
N GLY A 70 -7.99 -12.05 0.32
CA GLY A 70 -9.12 -11.12 0.29
C GLY A 70 -9.18 -10.26 -0.98
N SER A 71 -10.22 -9.45 -1.10
CA SER A 71 -10.33 -8.45 -2.18
C SER A 71 -9.14 -7.47 -2.19
N PRO A 72 -8.68 -6.91 -1.05
CA PRO A 72 -7.47 -6.09 -1.00
C PRO A 72 -6.24 -6.75 -1.64
N SER A 73 -5.94 -8.01 -1.30
CA SER A 73 -4.80 -8.72 -1.89
C SER A 73 -4.99 -9.00 -3.38
N ASN A 74 -6.16 -9.52 -3.76
CA ASN A 74 -6.38 -10.02 -5.13
C ASN A 74 -6.42 -8.89 -6.15
N LEU A 75 -7.02 -7.75 -5.80
CA LEU A 75 -7.06 -6.58 -6.68
C LEU A 75 -5.71 -5.88 -6.78
N SER A 76 -4.84 -6.04 -5.77
CA SER A 76 -3.50 -5.45 -5.74
C SER A 76 -2.50 -6.17 -6.64
N LEU A 77 -2.71 -7.46 -6.96
CA LEU A 77 -1.79 -8.25 -7.79
C LEU A 77 -1.47 -7.57 -9.13
N MET A 78 -2.49 -6.98 -9.75
CA MET A 78 -2.37 -6.31 -11.04
C MET A 78 -1.55 -5.02 -10.98
N ALA A 79 -1.53 -4.35 -9.83
CA ALA A 79 -0.66 -3.19 -9.62
C ALA A 79 0.82 -3.58 -9.47
N CYS A 80 1.09 -4.84 -9.10
CA CYS A 80 2.42 -5.41 -8.92
C CYS A 80 2.98 -6.11 -10.18
N GLU A 81 2.27 -6.14 -11.30
CA GLU A 81 2.82 -6.70 -12.56
C GLU A 81 3.96 -5.85 -13.15
N ALA A 82 4.02 -4.56 -12.80
CA ALA A 82 5.12 -3.69 -13.21
C ALA A 82 6.42 -4.07 -12.48
N CYS A 83 7.57 -3.90 -13.17
CA CYS A 83 8.88 -4.14 -12.58
C CYS A 83 9.06 -3.33 -11.28
N GLU A 84 9.71 -3.95 -10.27
CA GLU A 84 10.10 -3.31 -8.99
C GLU A 84 8.95 -2.99 -8.02
N ARG A 85 7.83 -3.74 -8.11
CA ARG A 85 6.72 -3.64 -7.16
C ARG A 85 6.51 -4.94 -6.41
N GLU A 86 6.38 -4.84 -5.10
CA GLU A 86 6.23 -5.98 -4.20
C GLU A 86 4.96 -5.87 -3.38
N ILE A 87 4.37 -7.01 -3.01
CA ILE A 87 3.18 -7.07 -2.15
C ILE A 87 3.51 -7.71 -0.80
N ILE A 88 3.06 -7.08 0.27
CA ILE A 88 3.20 -7.57 1.65
C ILE A 88 1.82 -7.76 2.25
N TYR A 89 1.53 -8.97 2.70
CA TYR A 89 0.27 -9.31 3.37
C TYR A 89 0.40 -9.19 4.89
N GLY A 90 -0.72 -8.99 5.57
CA GLY A 90 -0.77 -9.00 7.03
C GLY A 90 -0.34 -7.67 7.65
N ALA A 91 -0.90 -6.56 7.15
CA ALA A 91 -0.62 -5.23 7.65
C ALA A 91 -0.77 -5.17 9.19
N ASN A 92 0.23 -4.61 9.85
CA ASN A 92 0.17 -4.22 11.24
C ASN A 92 1.00 -2.97 11.46
N LEU A 93 0.76 -2.27 12.58
CA LEU A 93 1.40 -0.99 12.84
C LEU A 93 2.94 -1.09 12.95
N PRO A 94 3.54 -2.09 13.63
CA PRO A 94 5.00 -2.26 13.64
C PRO A 94 5.62 -2.39 12.25
N LEU A 95 5.01 -3.18 11.37
CA LEU A 95 5.44 -3.38 9.99
C LEU A 95 5.38 -2.07 9.21
N LEU A 96 4.27 -1.35 9.29
CA LEU A 96 4.08 -0.09 8.58
C LEU A 96 5.04 1.01 9.07
N ILE A 97 5.28 1.11 10.38
CA ILE A 97 6.27 2.04 10.95
C ILE A 97 7.67 1.70 10.44
N LYS A 98 8.03 0.41 10.43
CA LYS A 98 9.35 -0.02 9.97
C LYS A 98 9.52 0.27 8.49
N LEU A 99 8.52 -0.04 7.67
CA LEU A 99 8.50 0.31 6.25
C LEU A 99 8.71 1.82 6.07
N ALA A 100 7.91 2.66 6.74
CA ALA A 100 8.00 4.12 6.65
C ALA A 100 9.40 4.67 6.95
N LYS A 101 10.10 4.10 7.94
CA LYS A 101 11.46 4.50 8.31
C LYS A 101 12.56 3.94 7.39
N SER A 102 12.28 2.88 6.63
CA SER A 102 13.24 2.18 5.79
C SER A 102 13.15 2.52 4.31
N ARG A 103 12.30 3.49 3.90
CA ARG A 103 11.99 3.79 2.48
C ARG A 103 13.15 4.30 1.63
N SER A 104 14.28 4.63 2.27
CA SER A 104 15.53 5.01 1.60
C SER A 104 16.47 3.83 1.34
N LEU A 105 16.17 2.65 1.91
CA LEU A 105 16.87 1.41 1.61
C LEU A 105 16.28 0.85 0.31
N GLY A 106 17.10 0.23 -0.55
CA GLY A 106 16.58 -0.42 -1.75
C GLY A 106 15.68 -1.60 -1.38
N VAL A 107 14.69 -1.91 -2.21
CA VAL A 107 13.79 -3.06 -2.01
C VAL A 107 14.56 -4.40 -2.02
N HIS A 108 15.69 -4.43 -2.75
CA HIS A 108 16.58 -5.58 -2.87
C HIS A 108 17.98 -5.35 -2.25
N ALA A 109 18.11 -4.32 -1.40
CA ALA A 109 19.38 -4.00 -0.73
C ALA A 109 19.66 -4.93 0.46
#